data_AF-A0A9D8J9C6-F1
#
_entry.id   AF-A0A9D8J9C6-F1
#
_cell.length_a   1.000
_cell.length_b   1.000
_cell.length_c   1.000
_cell.angle_alpha   90.00
_cell.angle_beta   90.00
_cell.angle_gamma   90.00
#
_symmetry.space_group_name_H-M   'P 1'
#
loop_
_entity.id
_entity.type
_entity.pdbx_description
1 polymer ?
#
loop_
_entity_poly.entity_id
_entity_poly.type
_entity_poly.pdbx_seq_one_letter_code
_entity_poly.pdbx_strand_id
1 'polypeptide(L)'
;MKKIKLFVSLAVITFSLGSGHAKATGGCVQFPEQAEAPVVQACEGETHYTFNVAGRETSYAKDSYRARLARVLNDWFASKGLALPPEGEVEFWLAVPETNPAATQARAAFYWSGGAVVAYLPLVPDSWKLTDRQVAVLDSEQRYPGSYGHRPGTLLVHVQEDVPHAAVVDFLAEHGVDDPRALGKDRYVYEVDPFLELHAKSAVETHPQAKQLIKNISVNSVVEWVAMRQRAFAFSLPSS
;
A
#
# COMPACT_ATOMS: atom_id res chain seq x y z
N MET A 1 -4.50 23.99 50.14
CA MET A 1 -4.32 22.81 49.27
C MET A 1 -4.22 23.28 47.82
N LYS A 2 -3.04 23.27 47.21
CA LYS A 2 -2.82 23.70 45.81
C LYS A 2 -2.96 22.48 44.89
N LYS A 3 -3.84 22.56 43.88
CA LYS A 3 -3.99 21.53 42.84
C LYS A 3 -2.90 21.69 41.79
N ILE A 4 -2.07 20.67 41.60
CA ILE A 4 -1.11 20.58 40.49
C ILE A 4 -1.88 20.09 39.26
N LYS A 5 -1.89 20.89 38.18
CA LYS A 5 -2.36 20.45 36.87
C LYS A 5 -1.19 19.76 36.16
N LEU A 6 -1.32 18.47 35.92
CA LEU A 6 -0.37 17.70 35.11
C LEU A 6 -0.72 17.95 33.64
N PHE A 7 0.11 18.71 32.94
CA PHE A 7 0.08 18.77 31.47
C PHE A 7 0.96 17.63 30.96
N VAL A 8 0.33 16.57 30.45
CA VAL A 8 1.04 15.52 29.71
C VAL A 8 1.17 16.01 28.27
N SER A 9 2.31 16.62 27.95
CA SER A 9 2.70 16.90 26.57
C SER A 9 3.04 15.57 25.90
N LEU A 10 2.20 15.15 24.95
CA LEU A 10 2.46 14.01 24.09
C LEU A 10 3.65 14.37 23.18
N ALA A 11 4.85 13.98 23.57
CA ALA A 11 6.04 14.12 22.73
C ALA A 11 5.99 13.06 21.63
N VAL A 12 5.63 13.48 20.42
CA VAL A 12 5.78 12.64 19.21
C VAL A 12 7.26 12.60 18.88
N ILE A 13 7.94 11.53 19.27
CA ILE A 13 9.31 11.25 18.86
C ILE A 13 9.26 10.81 17.39
N THR A 14 9.64 11.69 16.48
CA THR A 14 9.86 11.37 15.07
C THR A 14 11.27 10.83 14.92
N PHE A 15 11.40 9.51 14.71
CA PHE A 15 12.66 8.92 14.25
C PHE A 15 12.74 9.08 12.74
N SER A 16 13.57 10.02 12.30
CA SER A 16 13.99 10.12 10.90
C SER A 16 15.11 9.11 10.66
N LEU A 17 14.74 7.87 10.33
CA LEU A 17 15.70 6.92 9.75
C LEU A 17 15.99 7.37 8.32
N GLY A 18 17.07 8.13 8.15
CA GLY A 18 17.64 8.41 6.84
C GLY A 18 18.09 7.11 6.20
N SER A 19 17.30 6.59 5.25
CA SER A 19 17.69 5.44 4.45
C SER A 19 18.80 5.88 3.48
N GLY A 20 20.04 5.46 3.77
CA GLY A 20 21.15 5.56 2.85
C GLY A 20 20.77 4.97 1.49
N HIS A 21 21.00 5.72 0.42
CA HIS A 21 20.68 5.33 -0.95
C HIS A 21 21.68 4.27 -1.43
N ALA A 22 21.50 3.01 -1.04
CA ALA A 22 22.26 1.91 -1.62
C ALA A 22 21.64 1.53 -2.98
N LYS A 23 22.36 1.79 -4.08
CA LYS A 23 22.06 1.23 -5.42
C LYS A 23 21.97 -0.30 -5.31
N ALA A 24 20.78 -0.86 -5.42
CA ALA A 24 20.63 -2.31 -5.56
C ALA A 24 20.93 -2.67 -7.01
N THR A 25 22.18 -3.08 -7.27
CA THR A 25 22.59 -3.74 -8.50
C THR A 25 22.86 -5.20 -8.16
N GLY A 26 21.92 -6.10 -8.48
CA GLY A 26 22.06 -7.56 -8.29
C GLY A 26 22.29 -7.97 -6.84
N GLY A 27 21.22 -8.05 -6.04
CA GLY A 27 21.30 -8.43 -4.64
C GLY A 27 19.96 -8.86 -4.07
N CYS A 28 19.99 -9.42 -2.86
CA CYS A 28 18.80 -9.69 -2.08
C CYS A 28 18.65 -8.65 -0.99
N VAL A 29 17.45 -8.10 -0.86
CA VAL A 29 17.03 -7.39 0.36
C VAL A 29 16.36 -8.39 1.30
N GLN A 30 16.60 -8.25 2.60
CA GLN A 30 16.16 -9.18 3.64
C GLN A 30 15.56 -8.42 4.81
N PHE A 31 14.54 -9.00 5.43
CA PHE A 31 13.89 -8.43 6.61
C PHE A 31 13.76 -9.50 7.71
N PRO A 32 14.24 -9.23 8.93
CA PRO A 32 15.13 -8.11 9.30
C PRO A 32 16.43 -8.10 8.49
N GLU A 33 17.04 -6.93 8.36
CA GLU A 33 18.27 -6.76 7.58
C GLU A 33 19.39 -7.67 8.13
N GLN A 34 20.10 -8.38 7.25
CA GLN A 34 21.19 -9.31 7.58
C GLN A 34 20.80 -10.51 8.48
N ALA A 35 19.51 -10.84 8.60
CA ALA A 35 19.10 -12.03 9.34
C ALA A 35 19.54 -13.33 8.62
N GLU A 36 20.09 -14.30 9.37
CA GLU A 36 20.40 -15.64 8.85
C GLU A 36 19.13 -16.41 8.41
N ALA A 37 18.01 -16.11 9.06
CA ALA A 37 16.68 -16.65 8.73
C ALA A 37 15.68 -15.49 8.51
N PRO A 38 15.70 -14.84 7.34
CA PRO A 38 14.82 -13.71 7.07
C PRO A 38 13.37 -14.17 6.90
N VAL A 39 12.42 -13.38 7.42
CA VAL A 39 10.98 -13.64 7.27
C VAL A 39 10.44 -13.12 5.96
N VAL A 40 11.13 -12.13 5.37
CA VAL A 40 10.84 -11.61 4.03
C VAL A 40 12.15 -11.38 3.30
N GLN A 41 12.20 -11.78 2.04
CA GLN A 41 13.33 -11.57 1.16
C GLN A 41 12.84 -11.25 -0.25
N ALA A 42 13.50 -10.32 -0.92
CA ALA A 42 13.36 -10.10 -2.35
C ALA A 42 14.73 -10.09 -3.01
N CYS A 43 14.90 -10.97 -4.01
CA CYS A 43 16.16 -11.19 -4.70
C CYS A 43 16.02 -10.86 -6.18
N GLU A 44 17.02 -10.15 -6.71
CA GLU A 44 17.19 -9.96 -8.13
C GLU A 44 18.16 -11.00 -8.67
N GLY A 45 17.64 -12.04 -9.33
CA GLY A 45 18.45 -12.99 -10.11
C GLY A 45 18.84 -12.42 -11.47
N GLU A 46 19.48 -13.20 -12.34
CA GLU A 46 19.82 -12.72 -13.69
C GLU A 46 18.57 -12.47 -14.54
N THR A 47 17.66 -13.44 -14.58
CA THR A 47 16.48 -13.47 -15.45
C THR A 47 15.15 -13.34 -14.71
N HIS A 48 15.17 -13.34 -13.37
CA HIS A 48 13.95 -13.38 -12.55
C HIS A 48 14.08 -12.51 -11.29
N TYR A 49 12.93 -12.16 -10.73
CA TYR A 49 12.75 -11.64 -9.38
C TYR A 49 12.15 -12.74 -8.51
N THR A 50 12.75 -13.01 -7.35
CA THR A 50 12.24 -13.96 -6.37
C THR A 50 11.81 -13.22 -5.11
N PHE A 51 10.64 -13.56 -4.59
CA PHE A 51 10.10 -13.06 -3.34
C PHE A 51 9.83 -14.24 -2.42
N ASN A 52 10.43 -14.25 -1.23
CA ASN A 52 10.06 -15.15 -0.15
C ASN A 52 9.36 -14.33 0.94
N VAL A 53 8.09 -14.61 1.21
CA VAL A 53 7.30 -13.88 2.20
C VAL A 53 6.65 -14.87 3.15
N ALA A 54 7.03 -14.82 4.42
CA ALA A 54 6.52 -15.70 5.47
C ALA A 54 6.57 -17.20 5.08
N GLY A 55 7.68 -17.61 4.45
CA GLY A 55 7.92 -19.01 4.04
C GLY A 55 7.29 -19.40 2.70
N ARG A 56 6.65 -18.47 1.99
CA ARG A 56 6.14 -18.70 0.63
C ARG A 56 7.04 -18.03 -0.40
N GLU A 57 7.66 -18.85 -1.24
CA GLU A 57 8.44 -18.38 -2.38
C GLU A 57 7.57 -18.18 -3.63
N THR A 58 7.81 -17.10 -4.35
CA THR A 58 7.25 -16.82 -5.67
C THR A 58 8.31 -16.18 -6.55
N SER A 59 8.34 -16.57 -7.84
CA SER A 59 9.34 -16.11 -8.79
C SER A 59 8.69 -15.62 -10.08
N TYR A 60 9.21 -14.54 -10.63
CA TYR A 60 8.69 -13.91 -11.85
C TYR A 60 9.82 -13.56 -12.81
N ALA A 61 9.65 -13.87 -14.10
CA ALA A 61 10.59 -13.45 -15.13
C ALA A 61 10.66 -11.92 -15.20
N LYS A 62 11.86 -11.34 -15.24
CA LYS A 62 12.07 -9.89 -15.20
C LYS A 62 11.34 -9.16 -16.30
N ASP A 63 11.50 -9.63 -17.54
CA ASP A 63 10.93 -8.96 -18.70
C ASP A 63 9.41 -8.92 -18.62
N SER A 64 8.79 -10.04 -18.26
CA SER A 64 7.34 -10.13 -18.03
C SER A 64 6.87 -9.24 -16.88
N TYR A 65 7.62 -9.22 -15.77
CA TYR A 65 7.29 -8.41 -14.59
C TYR A 65 7.34 -6.90 -14.90
N ARG A 66 8.42 -6.46 -15.56
CA ARG A 66 8.62 -5.06 -15.96
C ARG A 66 7.62 -4.64 -17.03
N ALA A 67 7.38 -5.48 -18.04
CA ALA A 67 6.38 -5.19 -19.08
C ALA A 67 4.97 -5.10 -18.51
N ARG A 68 4.63 -5.93 -17.51
CA ARG A 68 3.34 -5.84 -16.82
C ARG A 68 3.22 -4.55 -16.03
N LEU A 69 4.25 -4.14 -15.29
CA LEU A 69 4.26 -2.86 -14.59
C LEU A 69 4.10 -1.69 -15.56
N ALA A 70 4.86 -1.69 -16.67
CA ALA A 70 4.78 -0.67 -17.70
C ALA A 70 3.35 -0.55 -18.26
N ARG A 71 2.70 -1.68 -18.57
CA ARG A 71 1.32 -1.69 -19.05
C ARG A 71 0.36 -1.08 -18.03
N VAL A 72 0.44 -1.51 -16.77
CA VAL A 72 -0.48 -1.04 -15.72
C VAL A 72 -0.29 0.46 -15.44
N LEU A 73 0.95 0.95 -15.43
CA LEU A 73 1.23 2.39 -15.34
C LEU A 73 0.70 3.12 -16.58
N ASN A 74 0.94 2.61 -17.77
CA ASN A 74 0.46 3.21 -19.01
C ASN A 74 -1.07 3.33 -19.05
N ASP A 75 -1.78 2.27 -18.67
CA ASP A 75 -3.25 2.25 -18.59
C ASP A 75 -3.75 3.31 -17.58
N TRP A 76 -3.08 3.44 -16.43
CA TRP A 76 -3.42 4.46 -15.44
C TRP A 76 -3.15 5.89 -15.95
N PHE A 77 -1.97 6.18 -16.51
CA PHE A 77 -1.66 7.48 -17.12
C PHE A 77 -2.67 7.84 -18.23
N ALA A 78 -3.00 6.88 -19.10
CA ALA A 78 -3.98 7.07 -20.16
C ALA A 78 -5.38 7.41 -19.61
N SER A 79 -5.79 6.80 -18.50
CA SER A 79 -7.04 7.13 -17.80
C SER A 79 -7.09 8.58 -17.29
N LYS A 80 -5.92 9.21 -17.13
CA LYS A 80 -5.76 10.63 -16.77
C LYS A 80 -5.59 11.56 -17.96
N GLY A 81 -5.68 11.03 -19.18
CA GLY A 81 -5.41 11.80 -20.39
C GLY A 81 -3.93 12.16 -20.54
N LEU A 82 -3.03 11.38 -19.92
CA LEU A 82 -1.58 11.56 -19.97
C LEU A 82 -0.93 10.38 -20.70
N ALA A 83 0.27 10.61 -21.24
CA ALA A 83 1.15 9.55 -21.73
C ALA A 83 2.19 9.20 -20.67
N LEU A 84 2.53 7.92 -20.53
CA LEU A 84 3.61 7.48 -19.67
C LEU A 84 4.97 7.98 -20.22
N PRO A 85 5.76 8.74 -19.45
CA PRO A 85 7.07 9.22 -19.89
C PRO A 85 8.05 8.06 -20.19
N PRO A 86 8.64 7.99 -21.39
CA PRO A 86 9.52 6.88 -21.79
C PRO A 86 10.87 6.87 -21.06
N GLU A 87 11.30 8.01 -20.51
CA GLU A 87 12.57 8.15 -19.79
C GLU A 87 12.48 7.80 -18.30
N GLY A 88 11.30 7.38 -17.82
CA GLY A 88 11.08 7.20 -16.40
C GLY A 88 11.78 5.97 -15.80
N GLU A 89 12.20 6.11 -14.55
CA GLU A 89 12.82 5.06 -13.74
C GLU A 89 11.82 4.56 -12.69
N VAL A 90 11.79 3.24 -12.47
CA VAL A 90 11.04 2.63 -11.38
C VAL A 90 11.99 2.23 -10.27
N GLU A 91 11.62 2.61 -9.05
CA GLU A 91 12.10 1.97 -7.84
C GLU A 91 11.01 1.09 -7.24
N PHE A 92 11.32 -0.19 -7.04
CA PHE A 92 10.43 -1.14 -6.38
C PHE A 92 10.81 -1.26 -4.91
N TRP A 93 9.89 -0.94 -4.02
CA TRP A 93 10.10 -0.94 -2.57
C TRP A 93 9.23 -1.98 -1.88
N LEU A 94 9.77 -2.57 -0.82
CA LEU A 94 9.02 -3.42 0.11
C LEU A 94 8.76 -2.68 1.41
N ALA A 95 7.53 -2.78 1.91
CA ALA A 95 7.14 -2.38 3.26
C ALA A 95 6.70 -3.63 4.04
N VAL A 96 7.47 -3.98 5.07
CA VAL A 96 7.28 -5.21 5.86
C VAL A 96 6.82 -4.82 7.27
N PRO A 97 5.57 -5.09 7.66
CA PRO A 97 5.10 -4.87 9.02
C PRO A 97 5.88 -5.73 10.01
N GLU A 98 6.46 -5.13 11.05
CA GLU A 98 7.27 -5.88 12.04
C GLU A 98 6.47 -6.97 12.76
N THR A 99 5.18 -6.73 12.99
CA THR A 99 4.29 -7.65 13.71
C THR A 99 3.62 -8.70 12.83
N ASN A 100 3.61 -8.51 11.51
CA ASN A 100 2.99 -9.44 10.56
C ASN A 100 3.69 -9.40 9.19
N PRO A 101 4.82 -10.11 9.04
CA PRO A 101 5.57 -10.15 7.78
C PRO A 101 4.77 -10.72 6.60
N ALA A 102 3.76 -11.57 6.84
CA ALA A 102 2.88 -12.08 5.80
C ALA A 102 2.01 -10.98 5.15
N ALA A 103 1.86 -9.83 5.81
CA ALA A 103 1.17 -8.65 5.29
C ALA A 103 2.12 -7.68 4.53
N THR A 104 3.29 -8.15 4.09
CA THR A 104 4.24 -7.38 3.26
C THR A 104 3.55 -6.80 2.03
N GLN A 105 3.91 -5.55 1.72
CA GLN A 105 3.36 -4.84 0.57
C GLN A 105 4.47 -4.33 -0.34
N ALA A 106 4.15 -4.22 -1.63
CA ALA A 106 5.02 -3.64 -2.63
C ALA A 106 4.59 -2.21 -2.97
N ARG A 107 5.58 -1.40 -3.38
CA ARG A 107 5.38 -0.08 -3.99
C ARG A 107 6.25 0.03 -5.22
N ALA A 108 5.70 0.56 -6.30
CA ALA A 108 6.47 0.99 -7.46
C ALA A 108 6.46 2.51 -7.51
N ALA A 109 7.59 3.14 -7.19
CA ALA A 109 7.78 4.57 -7.33
C ALA A 109 8.36 4.84 -8.72
N PHE A 110 7.58 5.47 -9.59
CA PHE A 110 7.96 5.86 -10.94
C PHE A 110 8.34 7.33 -10.96
N TYR A 111 9.58 7.62 -11.38
CA TYR A 111 10.16 8.96 -11.41
C TYR A 111 10.50 9.35 -12.84
N TRP A 112 10.19 10.59 -13.21
CA TRP A 112 10.60 11.19 -14.48
C TRP A 112 11.00 12.65 -14.27
N SER A 113 11.45 13.32 -15.32
CA SER A 113 11.93 14.71 -15.26
C SER A 113 10.88 15.72 -14.77
N GLY A 114 9.59 15.41 -14.94
CA GLY A 114 8.47 16.28 -14.63
C GLY A 114 7.65 15.87 -13.41
N GLY A 115 8.06 14.85 -12.65
CA GLY A 115 7.33 14.42 -11.46
C GLY A 115 7.61 12.99 -11.04
N ALA A 116 6.82 12.53 -10.07
CA ALA A 116 6.84 11.14 -9.64
C ALA A 116 5.47 10.66 -9.19
N VAL A 117 5.21 9.37 -9.37
CA VAL A 117 4.03 8.69 -8.82
C VAL A 117 4.45 7.44 -8.07
N VAL A 118 3.71 7.08 -7.03
CA VAL A 118 3.90 5.85 -6.27
C VAL A 118 2.66 5.00 -6.42
N ALA A 119 2.84 3.85 -7.08
CA ALA A 119 1.83 2.83 -7.26
C ALA A 119 1.87 1.82 -6.12
N TYR A 120 0.72 1.60 -5.49
CA TYR A 120 0.50 0.66 -4.40
C TYR A 120 0.04 -0.67 -4.96
N LEU A 121 0.94 -1.65 -4.97
CA LEU A 121 0.74 -2.90 -5.69
C LEU A 121 0.81 -4.09 -4.72
N PRO A 122 -0.01 -5.14 -4.91
CA PRO A 122 0.26 -6.41 -4.29
C PRO A 122 1.58 -6.99 -4.84
N LEU A 123 2.21 -7.93 -4.14
CA LEU A 123 3.45 -8.54 -4.64
C LEU A 123 3.24 -9.37 -5.92
N VAL A 124 2.04 -9.93 -6.08
CA VAL A 124 1.68 -10.77 -7.21
C VAL A 124 1.27 -9.89 -8.40
N PRO A 125 1.99 -9.94 -9.54
CA PRO A 125 1.75 -9.06 -10.68
C PRO A 125 0.46 -9.36 -11.44
N ASP A 126 -0.06 -10.58 -11.36
CA ASP A 126 -1.26 -11.01 -12.08
C ASP A 126 -2.52 -10.25 -11.62
N SER A 127 -2.53 -9.78 -10.37
CA SER A 127 -3.63 -9.01 -9.80
C SER A 127 -3.48 -7.50 -9.92
N TRP A 128 -2.43 -7.01 -10.59
CA TRP A 128 -2.22 -5.57 -10.73
C TRP A 128 -3.28 -4.93 -11.63
N LYS A 129 -4.05 -4.03 -11.04
CA LYS A 129 -4.96 -3.10 -11.68
C LYS A 129 -4.93 -1.81 -10.88
N LEU A 130 -4.23 -0.80 -11.38
CA LEU A 130 -4.15 0.48 -10.67
C LEU A 130 -5.47 1.24 -10.81
N THR A 131 -6.12 1.44 -9.67
CA THR A 131 -7.16 2.45 -9.51
C THR A 131 -6.50 3.74 -8.99
N ASP A 132 -7.23 4.86 -9.06
CA ASP A 132 -6.76 6.13 -8.48
C ASP A 132 -6.44 6.00 -7.00
N ARG A 133 -7.15 5.10 -6.31
CA ARG A 133 -6.96 4.81 -4.89
C ARG A 133 -5.61 4.17 -4.58
N GLN A 134 -4.93 3.66 -5.60
CA GLN A 134 -3.66 2.95 -5.50
C GLN A 134 -2.50 3.76 -6.08
N VAL A 135 -2.67 5.04 -6.41
CA VAL A 135 -1.59 5.89 -6.92
C VAL A 135 -1.53 7.19 -6.14
N ALA A 136 -0.34 7.48 -5.57
CA ALA A 136 -0.04 8.79 -5.00
C ALA A 136 0.85 9.56 -5.97
N VAL A 137 0.52 10.84 -6.21
CA VAL A 137 1.41 11.75 -6.95
C VAL A 137 2.32 12.42 -5.95
N LEU A 138 3.64 12.34 -6.18
CA LEU A 138 4.61 13.03 -5.36
C LEU A 138 4.86 14.42 -5.92
N ASP A 139 5.11 15.38 -5.03
CA ASP A 139 5.71 16.63 -5.45
C ASP A 139 7.10 16.34 -6.05
N SER A 140 7.48 17.11 -7.07
CA SER A 140 8.69 16.96 -7.87
C SER A 140 10.00 16.93 -7.06
N GLU A 141 10.00 17.50 -5.84
CA GLU A 141 11.15 17.49 -4.93
C GLU A 141 11.15 16.29 -3.96
N GLN A 142 10.06 15.53 -3.86
CA GLN A 142 9.91 14.42 -2.92
C GLN A 142 10.20 13.06 -3.58
N ARG A 143 10.97 12.22 -2.88
CA ARG A 143 11.17 10.81 -3.24
C ARG A 143 10.56 9.90 -2.20
N TYR A 144 9.99 8.76 -2.62
CA TYR A 144 9.66 7.66 -1.73
C TYR A 144 10.96 7.17 -1.06
N PRO A 145 11.02 6.96 0.28
CA PRO A 145 9.91 6.81 1.23
C PRO A 145 9.45 8.12 1.92
N GLY A 146 9.93 9.29 1.48
CA GLY A 146 9.57 10.60 2.05
C GLY A 146 8.13 11.04 1.76
N SER A 147 7.45 10.39 0.82
CA SER A 147 6.00 10.54 0.66
C SER A 147 5.29 9.92 1.85
N TYR A 148 4.41 10.67 2.52
CA TYR A 148 3.57 10.15 3.58
C TYR A 148 2.95 8.81 3.16
N GLY A 149 3.32 7.76 3.88
CA GLY A 149 2.99 6.36 3.65
C GLY A 149 1.49 6.06 3.69
N HIS A 150 0.75 6.53 2.69
CA HIS A 150 -0.68 6.27 2.60
C HIS A 150 -0.91 4.95 1.90
N ARG A 151 -1.18 3.91 2.68
CA ARG A 151 -1.93 2.77 2.15
C ARG A 151 -3.23 3.30 1.50
N PRO A 152 -3.79 2.65 0.46
CA PRO A 152 -5.17 2.86 0.07
C PRO A 152 -6.04 2.90 1.33
N GLY A 153 -6.92 3.89 1.42
CA GLY A 153 -7.79 4.03 2.57
C GLY A 153 -8.60 2.75 2.73
N THR A 154 -8.58 2.13 3.90
CA THR A 154 -9.42 0.92 4.11
C THR A 154 -10.26 1.06 5.35
N LEU A 155 -11.47 0.51 5.29
CA LEU A 155 -12.38 0.38 6.42
C LEU A 155 -12.51 -1.10 6.76
N LEU A 156 -12.31 -1.44 8.02
CA LEU A 156 -12.68 -2.75 8.56
C LEU A 156 -14.14 -2.67 9.00
N VAL A 157 -14.98 -3.51 8.40
CA VAL A 157 -16.41 -3.57 8.65
C VAL A 157 -16.76 -4.92 9.23
N HIS A 158 -17.46 -4.90 10.37
CA HIS A 158 -18.11 -6.04 10.98
C HIS A 158 -19.60 -5.96 10.66
N VAL A 159 -20.10 -6.91 9.89
CA VAL A 159 -21.50 -7.00 9.48
C VAL A 159 -22.35 -7.53 10.65
N GLN A 160 -23.59 -7.05 10.75
CA GLN A 160 -24.56 -7.60 11.71
C GLN A 160 -24.89 -9.06 11.39
N GLU A 161 -25.29 -9.82 12.39
CA GLU A 161 -25.71 -11.21 12.19
C GLU A 161 -26.95 -11.29 11.29
N ASP A 162 -27.00 -12.32 10.45
CA ASP A 162 -28.09 -12.59 9.49
C ASP A 162 -28.38 -11.50 8.45
N VAL A 163 -27.51 -10.49 8.33
CA VAL A 163 -27.59 -9.51 7.24
C VAL A 163 -26.90 -10.06 5.99
N PRO A 164 -27.59 -10.10 4.83
CA PRO A 164 -26.96 -10.46 3.56
C PRO A 164 -25.81 -9.51 3.23
N HIS A 165 -24.62 -10.05 2.96
CA HIS A 165 -23.44 -9.23 2.66
C HIS A 165 -23.67 -8.28 1.47
N ALA A 166 -24.45 -8.70 0.46
CA ALA A 166 -24.82 -7.85 -0.68
C ALA A 166 -25.48 -6.53 -0.26
N ALA A 167 -26.39 -6.55 0.73
CA ALA A 167 -27.04 -5.34 1.22
C ALA A 167 -26.05 -4.37 1.91
N VAL A 168 -24.99 -4.91 2.49
CA VAL A 168 -23.90 -4.09 3.07
C VAL A 168 -23.02 -3.50 1.98
N VAL A 169 -22.71 -4.26 0.93
CA VAL A 169 -21.93 -3.78 -0.21
C VAL A 169 -22.63 -2.63 -0.90
N ASP A 170 -23.92 -2.79 -1.22
CA ASP A 170 -24.71 -1.74 -1.88
C ASP A 170 -24.75 -0.46 -1.03
N PHE A 171 -25.01 -0.60 0.27
CA PHE A 171 -25.01 0.52 1.21
C PHE A 171 -23.65 1.23 1.32
N LEU A 172 -22.56 0.48 1.38
CA LEU A 172 -21.21 1.05 1.51
C LEU A 172 -20.72 1.71 0.21
N ALA A 173 -21.11 1.18 -0.95
CA ALA A 173 -20.79 1.78 -2.25
C ALA A 173 -21.35 3.20 -2.38
N GLU A 174 -22.55 3.46 -1.84
CA GLU A 174 -23.15 4.81 -1.79
C GLU A 174 -22.30 5.82 -0.99
N HIS A 175 -21.40 5.33 -0.14
CA HIS A 175 -20.52 6.11 0.73
C HIS A 175 -19.06 6.10 0.24
N GLY A 176 -18.81 5.66 -1.00
CA GLY A 176 -17.49 5.60 -1.61
C GLY A 176 -16.59 4.49 -1.03
N VAL A 177 -17.20 3.43 -0.51
CA VAL A 177 -16.54 2.31 0.14
C VAL A 177 -16.81 1.03 -0.67
N ASP A 178 -15.80 0.50 -1.37
CA ASP A 178 -15.96 -0.58 -2.35
C ASP A 178 -14.97 -1.75 -2.12
N ASP A 179 -14.92 -2.68 -3.08
CA ASP A 179 -13.93 -3.77 -3.20
C ASP A 179 -13.80 -4.64 -1.92
N PRO A 180 -14.90 -5.26 -1.45
CA PRO A 180 -14.89 -6.02 -0.21
C PRO A 180 -13.98 -7.25 -0.31
N ARG A 181 -13.10 -7.40 0.68
CA ARG A 181 -12.31 -8.61 0.92
C ARG A 181 -12.65 -9.24 2.27
N ALA A 182 -13.12 -10.47 2.25
CA ALA A 182 -13.46 -11.22 3.47
C ALA A 182 -12.23 -11.56 4.33
N LEU A 183 -12.35 -11.38 5.64
CA LEU A 183 -11.41 -11.84 6.68
C LEU A 183 -11.99 -12.96 7.56
N GLY A 184 -13.26 -13.33 7.34
CA GLY A 184 -14.01 -14.30 8.12
C GLY A 184 -15.49 -14.28 7.72
N LYS A 185 -16.34 -14.94 8.51
CA LYS A 185 -17.79 -15.08 8.24
C LYS A 185 -18.53 -13.72 8.16
N ASP A 186 -18.08 -12.75 8.94
CA ASP A 186 -18.78 -11.49 9.24
C ASP A 186 -17.87 -10.25 9.20
N ARG A 187 -16.61 -10.42 8.79
CA ARG A 187 -15.60 -9.36 8.80
C ARG A 187 -15.05 -9.15 7.41
N TYR A 188 -15.05 -7.90 6.97
CA TYR A 188 -14.65 -7.50 5.63
C TYR A 188 -13.76 -6.26 5.69
N VAL A 189 -12.79 -6.19 4.78
CA VAL A 189 -12.03 -4.98 4.52
C VAL A 189 -12.55 -4.39 3.22
N TYR A 190 -12.93 -3.12 3.26
CA TYR A 190 -13.31 -2.35 2.09
C TYR A 190 -12.26 -1.29 1.77
N GLU A 191 -12.15 -0.91 0.51
CA GLU A 191 -11.31 0.18 0.03
C GLU A 191 -12.09 1.49 -0.05
N VAL A 192 -11.41 2.60 0.22
CA VAL A 192 -11.90 3.97 0.18
C VAL A 192 -10.82 4.82 -0.49
N ASP A 193 -11.24 5.93 -1.09
CA ASP A 193 -10.27 6.92 -1.59
C ASP A 193 -9.31 7.35 -0.46
N PRO A 194 -8.02 7.51 -0.77
CA PRO A 194 -7.03 8.01 0.18
C PRO A 194 -7.51 9.30 0.85
N PHE A 195 -7.26 9.43 2.17
CA PHE A 195 -7.65 10.57 3.01
C PHE A 195 -9.16 10.73 3.26
N LEU A 196 -10.01 9.91 2.64
CA LEU A 196 -11.46 9.95 2.87
C LEU A 196 -11.93 8.92 3.90
N GLU A 197 -11.04 8.16 4.55
CA GLU A 197 -11.43 7.06 5.44
C GLU A 197 -12.24 7.55 6.63
N LEU A 198 -11.83 8.66 7.25
CA LEU A 198 -12.55 9.27 8.36
C LEU A 198 -13.89 9.87 7.89
N HIS A 199 -13.92 10.47 6.70
CA HIS A 199 -15.15 11.02 6.12
C HIS A 199 -16.16 9.91 5.81
N ALA A 200 -15.74 8.85 5.11
CA ALA A 200 -16.55 7.69 4.79
C ALA A 200 -17.02 6.96 6.06
N LYS A 201 -16.13 6.72 7.04
CA LYS A 201 -16.51 6.17 8.35
C LYS A 201 -17.59 7.04 9.01
N SER A 202 -17.39 8.35 9.08
CA SER A 202 -18.33 9.27 9.72
C SER A 202 -19.68 9.30 8.98
N ALA A 203 -19.66 9.29 7.65
CA ALA A 203 -20.86 9.27 6.83
C ALA A 203 -21.67 7.98 7.10
N VAL A 204 -21.00 6.84 7.12
CA VAL A 204 -21.62 5.55 7.49
C VAL A 204 -22.17 5.57 8.91
N GLU A 205 -21.39 5.97 9.92
CA GLU A 205 -21.82 5.95 11.33
C GLU A 205 -23.00 6.87 11.64
N THR A 206 -23.12 7.96 10.89
CA THR A 206 -24.23 8.93 11.04
C THR A 206 -25.46 8.55 10.23
N HIS A 207 -25.35 7.58 9.30
CA HIS A 207 -26.48 7.15 8.50
C HIS A 207 -27.48 6.31 9.31
N PRO A 208 -28.79 6.61 9.26
CA PRO A 208 -29.80 5.93 10.09
C PRO A 208 -29.87 4.41 9.92
N GLN A 209 -29.61 3.92 8.71
CA GLN A 209 -29.66 2.49 8.39
C GLN A 209 -28.41 1.71 8.82
N ALA A 210 -27.29 2.39 9.09
CA ALA A 210 -26.01 1.72 9.30
C ALA A 210 -26.04 0.74 10.49
N LYS A 211 -26.74 1.08 11.57
CA LYS A 211 -26.84 0.21 12.76
C LYS A 211 -27.56 -1.12 12.49
N GLN A 212 -28.41 -1.17 11.47
CA GLN A 212 -29.13 -2.38 11.06
C GLN A 212 -28.24 -3.31 10.21
N LEU A 213 -27.22 -2.76 9.56
CA LEU A 213 -26.36 -3.48 8.61
C LEU A 213 -24.97 -3.80 9.18
N ILE A 214 -24.43 -2.86 9.98
CA ILE A 214 -23.05 -2.84 10.42
C ILE A 214 -23.02 -2.83 11.96
N LYS A 215 -22.35 -3.83 12.52
CA LYS A 215 -22.10 -3.95 13.95
C LYS A 215 -20.99 -3.01 14.40
N ASN A 216 -19.93 -2.92 13.61
CA ASN A 216 -18.78 -2.06 13.89
C ASN A 216 -18.10 -1.64 12.59
N ILE A 217 -17.60 -0.41 12.55
CA ILE A 217 -16.76 0.09 11.46
C ILE A 217 -15.57 0.83 12.06
N SER A 218 -14.37 0.52 11.59
CA SER A 218 -13.15 1.19 12.03
C SER A 218 -12.30 1.53 10.83
N VAL A 219 -11.65 2.71 10.87
CA VAL A 219 -10.59 3.00 9.92
C VAL A 219 -9.49 1.97 10.14
N ASN A 220 -9.20 1.21 9.10
CA ASN A 220 -8.10 0.27 9.04
C ASN A 220 -6.90 0.97 8.39
N SER A 221 -6.58 2.14 8.94
CA SER A 221 -5.33 2.82 8.67
C SER A 221 -4.28 2.03 9.43
N VAL A 222 -3.65 1.08 8.74
CA VAL A 222 -2.26 0.77 9.07
C VAL A 222 -1.48 2.00 8.65
N VAL A 223 -1.57 3.00 9.52
CA VAL A 223 -0.56 4.01 9.76
C VAL A 223 0.75 3.22 9.65
N GLU A 224 1.48 3.48 8.57
CA GLU A 224 2.68 2.79 8.06
C GLU A 224 3.88 2.87 9.04
N TRP A 225 3.61 2.87 10.35
CA TRP A 225 4.47 3.45 11.37
C TRP A 225 5.40 2.46 12.05
N VAL A 226 5.25 1.17 11.76
CA VAL A 226 6.23 0.15 12.18
C VAL A 226 6.39 -0.86 11.04
N ALA A 227 6.84 -0.35 9.89
CA ALA A 227 7.24 -1.17 8.76
C ALA A 227 8.68 -0.86 8.40
N MET A 228 9.51 -1.90 8.36
CA MET A 228 10.81 -1.79 7.73
C MET A 228 10.60 -1.57 6.24
N ARG A 229 11.31 -0.59 5.67
CA ARG A 229 11.24 -0.25 4.24
C ARG A 229 12.59 -0.40 3.60
N GLN A 230 12.64 -1.08 2.46
CA GLN A 230 13.86 -1.19 1.67
C GLN A 230 13.52 -1.22 0.19
N ARG A 231 14.32 -0.52 -0.61
CA ARG A 231 14.26 -0.62 -2.06
C ARG A 231 14.77 -1.98 -2.47
N ALA A 232 13.91 -2.81 -3.03
CA ALA A 232 14.27 -4.13 -3.52
C ALA A 232 14.98 -4.03 -4.88
N PHE A 233 14.39 -3.30 -5.84
CA PHE A 233 14.88 -3.23 -7.22
C PHE A 233 14.81 -1.81 -7.75
N ALA A 234 15.66 -1.48 -8.73
CA ALA A 234 15.53 -0.28 -9.55
C ALA A 234 15.74 -0.65 -11.01
N PHE A 235 14.89 -0.15 -11.91
CA PHE A 235 14.98 -0.44 -13.34
C PHE A 235 14.27 0.61 -14.18
N SER A 236 14.76 0.81 -15.40
CA SER A 236 14.03 1.55 -16.43
C SER A 236 12.90 0.69 -16.99
N LEU A 237 11.78 1.32 -17.34
CA LEU A 237 10.71 0.63 -18.07
C LEU A 237 11.18 0.30 -19.49
N PRO A 238 10.74 -0.83 -20.06
CA PRO A 238 10.98 -1.11 -21.47
C PRO A 238 10.37 0.00 -22.33
N SER A 239 11.14 0.48 -23.30
CA SER A 239 10.63 1.41 -24.32
C SER A 239 9.47 0.73 -25.05
N SER A 240 8.34 1.45 -25.15
CA SER A 240 7.16 0.98 -25.89
C SER A 240 7.33 1.14 -27.39
#